data_AF-A0A8T4NKH7-F1
#
_entry.id   AF-A0A8T4NKH7-F1
#
_cell.length_a   1.000
_cell.length_b   1.000
_cell.length_c   1.000
_cell.angle_alpha   90.00
_cell.angle_beta   90.00
_cell.angle_gamma   90.00
#
_symmetry.space_group_name_H-M   'P 1'
#
loop_
_entity.id
_entity.type
_entity.pdbx_description
1 polymer ?
#
loop_
_entity_poly.entity_id
_entity_poly.type
_entity_poly.pdbx_seq_one_letter_code
_entity_poly.pdbx_strand_id
1 'polypeptide(L)' 'MKKVKIVHSTKISIKNVEGFFKRNVTKFGTSAKVDCPKEYLDRDVYLVILKK' A
#
# COMPACT_ATOMS: atom_id res chain seq x y z
N MET A 1 10.77 12.13 2.84
CA MET A 1 10.38 11.07 1.88
C MET A 1 10.54 11.63 0.48
N LYS A 2 11.33 11.01 -0.40
CA LYS A 2 11.36 11.37 -1.83
C LYS A 2 9.94 11.19 -2.38
N LYS A 3 9.47 12.10 -3.26
CA LYS A 3 8.15 11.97 -3.92
C LYS A 3 8.10 10.61 -4.63
N VAL A 4 7.31 9.68 -4.08
CA VAL A 4 7.01 8.40 -4.74
C VAL A 4 6.13 8.76 -5.94
N LYS A 5 6.56 8.41 -7.16
CA LYS A 5 5.76 8.65 -8.36
C LYS A 5 4.57 7.70 -8.35
N ILE A 6 3.35 8.23 -8.24
CA ILE A 6 2.13 7.44 -8.42
C ILE A 6 1.91 7.24 -9.92
N VAL A 7 1.76 5.99 -10.34
CA VAL A 7 1.27 5.64 -11.66
C VAL A 7 -0.25 5.53 -11.56
N HIS A 8 -0.96 6.50 -12.14
CA HIS A 8 -2.43 6.47 -12.16
C HIS A 8 -2.91 5.35 -13.08
N SER A 9 -3.64 4.38 -12.53
CA SER A 9 -4.30 3.32 -13.29
C SER A 9 -5.59 2.93 -12.60
N THR A 10 -6.60 2.59 -13.39
CA THR A 10 -7.87 2.03 -12.91
C THR A 10 -7.78 0.52 -12.67
N LYS A 11 -6.78 -0.15 -13.25
CA LYS A 11 -6.56 -1.59 -13.12
C LYS A 11 -5.08 -1.89 -12.89
N ILE A 12 -4.81 -2.75 -11.91
CA ILE A 12 -3.46 -3.23 -11.58
C ILE A 12 -3.45 -4.75 -11.74
N SER A 13 -2.41 -5.30 -12.38
CA SER A 13 -2.20 -6.75 -12.51
C SER A 13 -0.81 -7.10 -11.97
N ILE A 14 -0.75 -7.91 -10.93
CA ILE A 14 0.48 -8.31 -10.25
C ILE A 14 0.62 -9.83 -10.34
N LYS A 15 1.80 -10.32 -10.71
CA LYS A 15 2.13 -11.75 -10.73
C LYS A 15 2.93 -12.12 -9.47
N ASN A 16 2.95 -13.42 -9.12
CA ASN A 16 3.65 -13.95 -7.95
C ASN A 16 3.16 -13.36 -6.60
N VAL A 17 1.85 -13.16 -6.48
CA VAL A 17 1.22 -12.70 -5.24
C VAL A 17 1.13 -13.87 -4.25
N GLU A 18 1.56 -13.63 -3.02
CA GLU A 18 1.33 -14.52 -1.87
C GLU A 18 -0.05 -14.25 -1.27
N GLY A 19 -0.43 -12.98 -1.16
CA GLY A 19 -1.74 -12.55 -0.69
C GLY A 19 -1.89 -11.03 -0.71
N PHE A 20 -3.04 -10.53 -0.25
CA PHE A 20 -3.26 -9.10 -0.09
C PHE A 20 -4.15 -8.78 1.11
N PHE A 21 -4.03 -7.58 1.64
CA PHE A 21 -4.88 -7.02 2.70
C PHE A 21 -5.56 -5.75 2.21
N LYS A 22 -6.84 -5.58 2.57
CA LYS A 22 -7.51 -4.27 2.51
C LYS A 22 -7.45 -3.65 3.89
N ARG A 23 -6.82 -2.48 4.01
CA ARG A 23 -6.64 -1.78 5.30
C ARG A 23 -6.78 -0.27 5.14
N ASN A 24 -7.10 0.41 6.23
CA ASN A 24 -7.09 1.87 6.29
C ASN A 24 -5.71 2.38 6.72
N VAL A 25 -5.24 3.48 6.12
CA VAL A 25 -3.94 4.10 6.45
C VAL A 25 -4.09 4.98 7.69
N THR A 26 -3.57 4.48 8.82
CA THR A 26 -3.55 5.24 10.08
C THR A 26 -2.20 5.90 10.33
N LYS A 27 -2.21 7.05 11.02
CA LYS A 27 -1.00 7.81 11.37
C LYS A 27 -0.09 7.07 12.36
N PHE A 28 -0.67 6.21 13.19
CA PHE A 28 0.00 5.45 14.24
C PHE A 28 -0.52 4.01 14.25
N GLY A 29 0.37 3.05 14.52
CA GLY A 29 0.03 1.63 14.61
C GLY A 29 1.17 0.83 15.25
N THR A 30 0.85 -0.35 15.76
CA THR A 30 1.79 -1.31 16.37
C THR A 30 2.35 -2.33 15.37
N SER A 31 1.92 -2.26 14.10
CA SER A 31 2.32 -3.17 13.03
C SER A 31 3.63 -2.77 12.36
N ALA A 32 4.24 -3.72 11.62
CA ALA A 32 5.36 -3.45 10.74
C ALA A 32 5.08 -2.28 9.79
N LYS A 33 6.07 -1.38 9.62
CA LYS A 33 5.92 -0.14 8.84
C LYS A 33 5.95 -0.44 7.35
N VAL A 34 4.93 0.00 6.64
CA VAL A 34 4.92 0.10 5.17
C VAL A 34 4.90 1.58 4.81
N ASP A 35 5.82 2.01 3.96
CA ASP A 35 5.98 3.42 3.59
C ASP A 35 4.82 3.88 2.70
N CYS A 36 3.79 4.47 3.30
CA CYS A 36 2.69 5.13 2.58
C CYS A 36 2.85 6.66 2.67
N PRO A 37 2.78 7.40 1.55
CA PRO A 37 2.78 8.86 1.59
C PRO A 37 1.63 9.42 2.43
N LYS A 38 1.90 10.47 3.22
CA LYS A 38 0.92 11.08 4.14
C LYS A 38 -0.34 11.62 3.44
N GLU A 39 -0.28 11.89 2.14
CA GLU A 39 -1.43 12.33 1.32
C GLU A 39 -2.56 11.28 1.21
N TYR A 40 -2.28 10.03 1.58
CA TYR A 40 -3.23 8.92 1.59
C TYR A 40 -3.71 8.52 3.00
N LEU A 41 -3.43 9.34 4.03
CA LEU A 41 -4.01 9.13 5.36
C LEU A 41 -5.54 9.07 5.29
N ASP A 42 -6.13 8.22 6.14
CA ASP A 42 -7.58 7.97 6.25
C ASP A 42 -8.23 7.36 4.99
N ARG A 43 -7.42 6.89 4.03
CA ARG A 43 -7.90 6.15 2.85
C ARG A 43 -7.78 4.64 3.02
N ASP A 44 -8.69 3.92 2.37
CA ASP A 44 -8.55 2.48 2.17
C ASP A 44 -7.49 2.18 1.12
N VAL A 45 -6.58 1.27 1.44
CA VAL A 45 -5.52 0.81 0.56
C VAL A 45 -5.48 -0.71 0.52
N TYR A 46 -5.01 -1.23 -0.62
CA TYR A 46 -4.65 -2.62 -0.76
C TYR A 46 -3.14 -2.78 -0.59
N LEU A 47 -2.71 -3.60 0.36
CA LEU A 47 -1.32 -4.06 0.46
C LEU A 47 -1.22 -5.43 -0.17
N VAL A 48 -0.30 -5.59 -1.12
CA VAL A 48 -0.06 -6.87 -1.80
C VAL A 48 1.29 -7.42 -1.33
N ILE A 49 1.29 -8.68 -0.87
CA ILE A 49 2.49 -9.41 -0.48
C ILE A 49 2.91 -10.27 -1.68
N LEU A 50 4.17 -10.15 -2.07
CA LEU A 50 4.76 -10.99 -3.11
C LEU A 50 5.37 -12.24 -2.48
N LYS A 51 5.35 -13.36 -3.22
CA LYS A 51 6.10 -14.55 -2.84
C LYS A 51 7.59 -14.22 -2.80
N LYS A 52 8.29 -14.80 -1.82
CA LYS A 52 9.75 -14.72 -1.71
C LYS A 52 10.46 -15.39 -2.89
#